data_AF-A0A366KNK0-F1
#
_entry.id   AF-A0A366KNK0-F1
#
_cell.length_a   1.000
_cell.length_b   1.000
_cell.length_c   1.000
_cell.angle_alpha   90.00
_cell.angle_beta   90.00
_cell.angle_gamma   90.00
#
_symmetry.space_group_name_H-M   'P 1'
#
loop_
_entity.id
_entity.type
_entity.pdbx_description
1 polymer ?
#
loop_
_entity_poly.entity_id
_entity_poly.type
_entity_poly.pdbx_seq_one_letter_code
_entity_poly.pdbx_strand_id
1 'polypeptide(L)'
;MINVSPELQQEAQLLIANNKKILAVKLIIDHTRCGLKEAKDYIDGLQAGFQKPLSNPVHLDEQVLAILSQGNKLAAIKHYKDATGLGLAESKDYVEKLMQYKVSGNIAQQSRDTDIQNLISNNAINSQNPLKRFLIKLLIIFLVAIALTYLMFKI
;
A
#
# COMPACT_ATOMS: atom_id res chain seq x y z
N MET A 1 0.70 25.74 26.45
CA MET A 1 0.94 25.64 25.00
C MET A 1 2.27 26.30 24.73
N ILE A 2 3.24 25.56 24.20
CA ILE A 2 4.57 26.12 23.90
C ILE A 2 4.39 27.06 22.71
N ASN A 3 4.77 28.32 22.85
CA ASN A 3 4.76 29.27 21.76
C ASN A 3 6.05 29.12 20.97
N VAL A 4 6.01 28.34 19.89
CA VAL A 4 7.16 28.13 19.00
C VAL A 4 6.98 29.03 17.79
N SER A 5 8.00 29.83 17.45
CA SER A 5 7.98 30.65 16.25
C SER A 5 7.83 29.79 14.99
N PRO A 6 7.15 30.29 13.94
CA PRO A 6 6.95 29.53 12.71
C PRO A 6 8.27 29.13 12.02
N GLU A 7 9.33 29.94 12.12
CA GLU A 7 10.66 29.57 11.60
C GLU A 7 11.26 28.34 12.31
N LEU A 8 11.19 28.30 13.65
CA LEU A 8 11.68 27.18 14.45
C LEU A 8 10.88 25.91 14.18
N GLN A 9 9.58 26.06 13.97
CA GLN A 9 8.71 24.95 13.61
C GLN A 9 9.15 24.35 12.27
N GLN A 10 9.44 25.16 11.25
CA GLN A 10 9.91 24.69 9.94
C GLN A 10 11.27 23.99 10.03
N GLU A 11 12.20 24.53 10.79
CA GLU A 11 13.52 23.92 10.97
C GLU A 11 13.44 22.60 11.73
N ALA A 12 12.63 22.54 12.79
CA ALA A 12 12.33 21.30 13.49
C ALA A 12 11.70 20.25 12.56
N GLN A 13 10.81 20.67 11.65
CA GLN A 13 10.21 19.79 10.64
C GLN A 13 11.24 19.23 9.65
N LEU A 14 12.18 20.06 9.17
CA LEU A 14 13.28 19.60 8.31
C LEU A 14 14.16 18.57 9.03
N LEU A 15 14.44 18.77 10.32
CA LEU A 15 15.19 17.82 11.13
C LEU A 15 14.44 16.50 11.31
N ILE A 16 13.11 16.54 11.53
CA ILE A 16 12.27 15.35 11.59
C ILE A 16 12.28 14.60 10.26
N ALA A 17 12.15 15.30 9.12
CA ALA A 17 12.19 14.70 7.78
C ALA A 17 13.53 14.01 7.48
N ASN A 18 14.63 14.54 8.01
CA ASN A 18 15.96 13.93 7.91
C ASN A 18 16.25 12.86 8.98
N ASN A 19 15.23 12.38 9.69
CA ASN A 19 15.34 11.40 10.78
C ASN A 19 16.24 11.85 11.95
N LYS A 20 16.38 13.16 12.14
CA LYS A 20 17.20 13.80 13.19
C LYS A 20 16.34 14.33 14.34
N LYS A 21 15.46 13.47 14.87
CA LYS A 21 14.47 13.83 15.91
C LYS A 21 15.10 14.41 17.19
N ILE A 22 16.23 13.87 17.63
CA ILE A 22 16.94 14.35 18.82
C ILE A 22 17.38 15.81 18.66
N LEU A 23 17.85 16.17 17.46
CA LEU A 23 18.24 17.55 17.17
C LEU A 23 17.03 18.48 17.12
N ALA A 24 15.89 18.01 16.61
CA ALA A 24 14.65 18.78 16.63
C ALA A 24 14.18 19.07 18.07
N VAL A 25 14.24 18.08 18.95
CA VAL A 25 13.92 18.27 20.39
C VAL A 25 14.89 19.25 21.04
N LYS A 26 16.19 19.12 20.76
CA LYS A 26 17.22 20.05 21.25
C LYS A 26 16.94 21.49 20.80
N LEU A 27 16.65 21.70 19.52
CA LEU A 27 16.34 23.02 18.95
C LEU A 27 15.17 23.70 19.69
N ILE A 28 14.11 22.95 19.98
CA ILE A 28 12.95 23.49 20.70
C ILE A 28 13.33 23.85 22.15
N ILE A 29 14.10 23.01 22.84
CA ILE A 29 14.57 23.29 24.21
C ILE A 29 15.45 24.54 24.24
N ASP A 30 16.40 24.65 23.33
CA ASP A 30 17.37 25.76 23.28
C ASP A 30 16.67 27.11 23.05
N HIS A 31 15.63 27.14 22.22
CA HIS A 31 14.95 28.39 21.85
C HIS A 31 13.74 28.75 22.72
N THR A 32 13.02 27.77 23.27
CA THR A 32 11.82 28.02 24.10
C THR A 32 12.06 27.84 25.60
N ARG A 33 13.23 27.30 25.99
CA ARG A 33 13.59 26.90 27.37
C ARG A 33 12.50 26.07 28.06
N CYS A 34 11.73 25.29 27.30
CA CYS A 34 10.73 24.37 27.83
C CYS A 34 11.38 23.10 28.39
N GLY A 35 10.62 22.34 29.18
CA GLY A 35 11.08 21.06 29.70
C GLY A 35 11.27 20.01 28.60
N LEU A 36 12.18 19.06 28.80
CA LEU A 36 12.44 17.96 27.85
C LEU A 36 11.16 17.20 27.47
N LYS A 37 10.26 16.99 28.43
CA LYS A 37 8.96 16.36 28.19
C LYS A 37 8.09 17.18 27.23
N GLU A 38 8.01 18.48 27.44
CA GLU A 38 7.19 19.39 26.64
C GLU A 38 7.72 19.51 25.21
N ALA A 39 9.05 19.64 25.06
CA ALA A 39 9.72 19.64 23.76
C ALA A 39 9.46 18.34 22.99
N LYS A 40 9.55 17.19 23.68
CA LYS A 40 9.26 15.89 23.08
C LYS A 40 7.80 15.79 22.63
N ASP A 41 6.85 16.15 23.50
CA ASP A 41 5.42 16.10 23.19
C ASP A 41 5.09 17.01 21.98
N TYR A 42 5.73 18.17 21.87
CA TYR A 42 5.59 19.08 20.73
C TYR A 42 6.16 18.50 19.42
N ILE A 43 7.37 17.95 19.46
CA ILE A 43 7.99 17.29 18.29
C ILE A 43 7.21 16.04 17.85
N ASP A 44 6.68 15.26 18.81
CA ASP A 44 5.83 14.11 18.53
C ASP A 44 4.52 14.55 17.84
N GLY A 45 3.93 15.68 18.26
CA GLY A 45 2.79 16.30 17.60
C GLY A 45 3.10 16.81 16.18
N LEU A 46 4.28 17.41 15.98
CA LEU A 46 4.74 17.83 14.65
C LEU A 46 4.99 16.64 13.72
N GLN A 47 5.58 15.56 14.23
CA GLN A 47 5.80 14.33 13.47
C GLN A 47 4.47 13.69 13.06
N ALA A 48 3.43 13.76 13.88
CA ALA A 48 2.10 13.27 13.51
C ALA A 48 1.52 14.02 12.28
N GLY A 49 1.87 15.29 12.08
CA GLY A 49 1.49 16.06 10.89
C GLY A 49 2.36 15.82 9.64
N PHE A 50 3.60 15.34 9.81
CA PHE A 50 4.58 15.12 8.72
C PHE A 50 4.59 13.69 8.16
N GLN A 51 3.87 12.76 8.77
CA GLN A 51 3.75 11.39 8.26
C GLN A 51 2.77 11.26 7.09
N LYS A 52 2.51 12.35 6.34
CA LYS A 52 1.98 12.22 4.99
C LYS A 52 3.16 11.82 4.10
N PRO A 53 3.22 10.55 3.63
CA PRO A 53 4.41 10.03 3.00
C PRO A 53 4.76 10.83 1.75
N LEU A 54 6.05 11.14 1.60
CA LEU A 54 6.68 11.61 0.36
C LEU A 54 6.70 10.51 -0.73
N SER A 55 6.13 9.33 -0.46
CA SER A 55 5.70 8.38 -1.46
C SER A 55 4.24 8.69 -1.76
N ASN A 56 3.98 9.18 -2.97
CA ASN A 56 2.67 9.55 -3.47
C ASN A 56 1.59 8.57 -2.94
N PRO A 57 0.71 8.99 -1.99
CA PRO A 57 -0.05 8.08 -1.12
C PRO A 57 -0.91 7.08 -1.91
N VAL A 58 -1.34 7.47 -3.11
CA VAL A 58 -2.03 6.62 -4.08
C VAL A 58 -1.28 5.32 -4.38
N HIS A 59 0.04 5.39 -4.61
CA HIS A 59 0.82 4.20 -4.96
C HIS A 59 1.11 3.30 -3.76
N LEU A 60 1.18 3.86 -2.55
CA LEU A 60 1.39 3.05 -1.35
C LEU A 60 0.12 2.26 -1.00
N ASP A 61 -1.04 2.90 -1.13
CA ASP A 61 -2.35 2.30 -0.87
C ASP A 61 -2.62 1.16 -1.85
N GLU A 62 -2.33 1.35 -3.15
CA GLU A 62 -2.43 0.31 -4.17
C GLU A 62 -1.57 -0.93 -3.85
N GLN A 63 -0.32 -0.72 -3.41
CA GLN A 63 0.57 -1.82 -3.04
C GLN A 63 0.07 -2.56 -1.79
N VAL A 64 -0.38 -1.82 -0.76
CA VAL A 64 -0.95 -2.40 0.45
C VAL A 64 -2.22 -3.19 0.13
N LEU A 65 -3.08 -2.67 -0.75
CA LEU A 65 -4.30 -3.34 -1.23
C LEU A 65 -3.98 -4.60 -2.05
N ALA A 66 -2.94 -4.58 -2.89
CA ALA A 66 -2.49 -5.73 -3.66
C ALA A 66 -1.94 -6.86 -2.77
N ILE A 67 -1.30 -6.52 -1.65
CA ILE A 67 -0.83 -7.51 -0.66
C ILE A 67 -2.01 -8.04 0.17
N LEU A 68 -2.98 -7.17 0.51
CA LEU A 68 -4.20 -7.56 1.22
C LEU A 68 -5.09 -8.48 0.40
N SER A 69 -5.19 -8.28 -0.92
CA SER A 69 -5.98 -9.14 -1.80
C SER A 69 -5.44 -10.57 -1.89
N GLN A 70 -4.16 -10.75 -1.62
CA GLN A 70 -3.51 -12.06 -1.51
C GLN A 70 -3.76 -12.74 -0.13
N GLY A 71 -4.52 -12.10 0.77
CA GLY A 71 -4.81 -12.60 2.10
C GLY A 71 -3.68 -12.39 3.13
N ASN A 72 -2.61 -11.69 2.78
CA ASN A 72 -1.44 -11.53 3.63
C ASN A 72 -1.45 -10.20 4.40
N LYS A 73 -2.30 -10.12 5.43
CA LYS A 73 -2.44 -8.93 6.27
C LYS A 73 -1.13 -8.51 6.96
N LEU A 74 -0.33 -9.48 7.39
CA LEU A 74 0.93 -9.19 8.09
C LEU A 74 1.95 -8.53 7.15
N ALA A 75 2.07 -9.03 5.92
CA ALA A 75 2.94 -8.43 4.91
C ALA A 75 2.49 -7.01 4.54
N ALA A 76 1.18 -6.77 4.47
CA ALA A 76 0.62 -5.44 4.21
C ALA A 76 0.98 -4.44 5.32
N ILE A 77 0.82 -4.85 6.58
CA ILE A 77 1.22 -4.04 7.75
C ILE A 77 2.72 -3.78 7.74
N LYS A 78 3.54 -4.80 7.46
CA LYS A 78 4.99 -4.67 7.39
C LYS A 78 5.40 -3.69 6.29
N HIS A 79 4.84 -3.84 5.09
CA HIS A 79 5.12 -2.96 3.95
C HIS A 79 4.74 -1.51 4.26
N TYR A 80 3.56 -1.28 4.82
CA TYR A 80 3.12 0.05 5.21
C TYR A 80 4.02 0.65 6.31
N LYS A 81 4.40 -0.15 7.31
CA LYS A 81 5.35 0.25 8.37
C LYS A 81 6.70 0.66 7.79
N ASP A 82 7.25 -0.17 6.91
CA ASP A 82 8.58 0.04 6.33
C ASP A 82 8.59 1.25 5.37
N ALA A 83 7.47 1.49 4.68
CA ALA A 83 7.32 2.62 3.76
C ALA A 83 7.03 3.96 4.46
N THR A 84 6.36 3.94 5.62
CA THR A 84 5.95 5.16 6.34
C THR A 84 6.80 5.47 7.58
N GLY A 85 7.51 4.48 8.10
CA GLY A 85 8.21 4.59 9.39
C GLY A 85 7.27 4.63 10.59
N LEU A 86 5.96 4.41 10.41
CA LEU A 86 4.97 4.37 11.49
C LEU A 86 5.26 3.21 12.46
N GLY A 87 4.73 3.31 13.68
CA GLY A 87 4.75 2.19 14.62
C GLY A 87 3.85 1.04 14.15
N LEU A 88 4.02 -0.11 14.79
CA LEU A 88 3.28 -1.32 14.44
C LEU A 88 1.77 -1.16 14.69
N ALA A 89 1.41 -0.43 15.74
CA ALA A 89 0.02 -0.17 16.11
C ALA A 89 -0.68 0.73 15.07
N GLU A 90 -0.04 1.83 14.67
CA GLU A 90 -0.57 2.74 13.65
C GLU A 90 -0.67 2.06 12.29
N SER A 91 0.34 1.25 11.94
CA SER A 91 0.34 0.50 10.67
C SER A 91 -0.79 -0.52 10.61
N LYS A 92 -1.09 -1.18 11.73
CA LYS A 92 -2.23 -2.12 11.84
C LYS A 92 -3.55 -1.38 11.69
N ASP A 93 -3.74 -0.29 12.42
CA ASP A 93 -4.97 0.51 12.39
C ASP A 93 -5.27 1.04 10.99
N TYR A 94 -4.24 1.51 10.29
CA TYR A 94 -4.36 1.99 8.92
C TYR A 94 -4.78 0.89 7.94
N VAL A 95 -4.11 -0.27 7.99
CA VAL A 95 -4.45 -1.43 7.16
C VAL A 95 -5.87 -1.93 7.44
N GLU A 96 -6.32 -1.91 8.70
CA GLU A 96 -7.69 -2.27 9.08
C GLU A 96 -8.71 -1.29 8.51
N LYS A 97 -8.44 0.02 8.53
CA LYS A 97 -9.28 1.03 7.89
C LYS A 97 -9.37 0.86 6.37
N LEU A 98 -8.24 0.55 5.71
CA LEU A 98 -8.24 0.26 4.27
C LEU A 98 -9.10 -0.96 3.92
N MET A 99 -9.03 -2.02 4.74
CA MET A 99 -9.90 -3.19 4.57
C MET A 99 -11.39 -2.84 4.74
N GLN A 100 -11.74 -2.06 5.76
CA GLN A 100 -13.13 -1.63 6.00
C GLN A 100 -13.65 -0.73 4.87
N TYR A 101 -12.83 0.20 4.39
CA TYR A 101 -13.19 1.06 3.27
C TYR A 101 -13.48 0.26 1.99
N LYS A 102 -12.67 -0.77 1.68
CA LYS A 102 -12.92 -1.66 0.53
C LYS A 102 -14.25 -2.40 0.65
N VAL A 103 -14.66 -2.79 1.85
CA VAL A 103 -15.95 -3.46 2.09
C VAL A 103 -17.12 -2.49 1.84
N SER A 104 -17.04 -1.25 2.35
CA SER A 104 -18.10 -0.25 2.12
C SER A 104 -18.13 0.29 0.69
N GLY A 105 -16.97 0.45 0.04
CA GLY A 105 -16.86 0.91 -1.35
C GLY A 105 -17.35 -0.12 -2.38
N ASN A 106 -17.13 -1.42 -2.13
CA ASN A 106 -17.69 -2.47 -2.98
C ASN A 106 -19.23 -2.50 -2.95
N ILE A 107 -19.86 -2.21 -1.79
CA ILE A 107 -21.33 -2.18 -1.69
C ILE A 107 -21.92 -0.96 -2.39
N ALA A 108 -21.23 0.19 -2.39
CA ALA A 108 -21.70 1.41 -3.07
C ALA A 108 -21.53 1.38 -4.60
N GLN A 109 -20.54 0.67 -5.14
CA GLN A 109 -20.41 0.46 -6.60
C GLN A 109 -21.32 -0.67 -7.10
N GLN A 110 -21.49 -1.74 -6.33
CA GLN A 110 -22.36 -2.85 -6.72
C GLN A 110 -23.84 -2.43 -6.82
N SER A 111 -24.30 -1.46 -6.01
CA SER A 111 -25.70 -1.00 -6.06
C SER A 111 -26.03 -0.04 -7.22
N ARG A 112 -25.07 0.47 -7.99
CA ARG A 112 -25.32 1.18 -9.26
C ARG A 112 -24.96 0.37 -10.50
N ASP A 113 -24.14 -0.66 -10.34
CA ASP A 113 -23.76 -1.58 -11.43
C ASP A 113 -24.70 -2.78 -11.59
N THR A 114 -25.56 -3.10 -10.60
CA THR A 114 -26.46 -4.27 -10.72
C THR A 114 -27.54 -4.08 -11.82
N ASP A 115 -27.89 -2.84 -12.17
CA ASP A 115 -28.83 -2.56 -13.27
C ASP A 115 -28.15 -2.47 -14.64
N ILE A 116 -26.83 -2.23 -14.70
CA ILE A 116 -26.09 -2.11 -15.96
C ILE A 116 -25.53 -3.47 -16.40
N GLN A 117 -25.12 -4.33 -15.46
CA GLN A 117 -24.55 -5.65 -15.77
C GLN A 117 -25.56 -6.64 -16.38
N ASN A 118 -26.86 -6.49 -16.09
CA ASN A 118 -27.92 -7.30 -16.71
C ASN A 118 -28.27 -6.87 -18.15
N LEU A 119 -27.82 -5.69 -18.59
CA LEU A 119 -28.05 -5.18 -19.95
C LEU A 119 -26.85 -5.47 -20.88
N ILE A 120 -25.63 -5.61 -20.34
CA ILE A 120 -24.38 -5.82 -21.11
C ILE A 120 -24.00 -7.31 -21.22
N SER A 121 -24.52 -8.19 -20.36
CA SER A 121 -24.17 -9.62 -20.35
C SER A 121 -24.56 -10.42 -21.61
N ASN A 122 -25.21 -9.79 -22.60
CA ASN A 122 -25.53 -10.41 -23.88
C ASN A 122 -24.51 -10.17 -25.01
N ASN A 123 -23.41 -9.42 -24.79
CA ASN A 123 -22.46 -9.17 -25.88
C ASN A 123 -21.01 -8.88 -25.43
N ALA A 124 -20.20 -9.93 -25.19
CA ALA A 124 -18.75 -9.91 -25.44
C ALA A 124 -18.15 -11.32 -25.28
N ILE A 125 -18.51 -12.18 -26.22
CA ILE A 125 -17.77 -13.39 -26.56
C ILE A 125 -16.40 -12.94 -27.11
N ASN A 126 -15.35 -13.74 -26.88
CA ASN A 126 -14.03 -13.68 -27.52
C ASN A 126 -13.04 -12.59 -27.07
N SER A 127 -12.22 -12.93 -26.08
CA SER A 127 -10.77 -12.63 -26.17
C SER A 127 -10.00 -13.88 -26.60
N GLN A 128 -10.19 -14.23 -27.87
CA GLN A 128 -9.38 -15.24 -28.57
C GLN A 128 -8.30 -14.56 -29.37
N ASN A 129 -7.09 -14.47 -28.82
CA ASN A 129 -5.93 -14.20 -29.64
C ASN A 129 -5.73 -15.40 -30.58
N PRO A 130 -5.86 -15.26 -31.92
CA PRO A 130 -5.77 -16.39 -32.86
C PRO A 130 -4.41 -17.08 -32.75
N LEU A 131 -3.35 -16.30 -32.50
CA LEU A 131 -2.00 -16.81 -32.28
C LEU A 131 -1.88 -17.63 -30.99
N LYS A 132 -2.50 -17.20 -29.87
CA LYS A 132 -2.45 -17.97 -28.62
C LYS A 132 -3.18 -19.30 -28.74
N ARG A 133 -4.31 -19.33 -29.46
CA ARG A 133 -5.06 -20.57 -29.69
C ARG A 133 -4.30 -21.55 -30.58
N PHE A 134 -3.58 -21.04 -31.58
CA PHE A 134 -2.69 -21.85 -32.40
C PHE A 134 -1.51 -22.39 -31.57
N LEU A 135 -0.86 -21.54 -30.76
CA LEU A 135 0.24 -21.95 -29.89
C LEU A 135 -0.18 -23.02 -28.87
N ILE A 136 -1.33 -22.85 -28.23
CA ILE A 136 -1.86 -23.81 -27.25
C ILE A 136 -2.13 -25.17 -27.93
N LYS A 137 -2.74 -25.17 -29.13
CA LYS A 137 -2.96 -26.41 -29.88
C LYS A 137 -1.65 -27.07 -30.30
N LEU A 138 -0.66 -26.30 -30.78
CA LEU A 138 0.64 -26.81 -31.20
C LEU A 138 1.43 -27.42 -30.03
N LEU A 139 1.41 -26.78 -28.86
CA LEU A 139 2.06 -27.26 -27.64
C LEU A 139 1.50 -28.62 -27.20
N ILE A 140 0.17 -28.77 -27.22
CA ILE A 140 -0.51 -30.02 -26.85
C ILE A 140 -0.10 -31.17 -27.79
N ILE A 141 -0.07 -30.91 -29.10
CA ILE A 141 0.33 -31.92 -30.09
C ILE A 141 1.77 -32.38 -29.88
N PHE A 142 2.69 -31.43 -29.64
CA PHE A 142 4.11 -31.73 -29.40
C PHE A 142 4.32 -32.56 -28.13
N LEU A 143 3.60 -32.23 -27.06
CA LEU A 143 3.67 -32.93 -25.78
C LEU A 143 3.19 -34.39 -25.90
N VAL A 144 2.11 -34.63 -26.65
CA VAL A 144 1.60 -35.98 -26.94
C VAL A 144 2.60 -36.78 -27.78
N ALA A 145 3.21 -36.18 -28.80
CA ALA A 145 4.21 -36.85 -29.63
C ALA A 145 5.47 -37.26 -28.85
N ILE A 146 5.96 -36.40 -27.95
CA ILE A 146 7.07 -36.72 -27.05
C ILE A 146 6.70 -37.87 -26.10
N ALA A 147 5.49 -37.84 -25.54
CA ALA A 147 5.03 -38.90 -24.63
C ALA A 147 4.96 -40.27 -25.33
N LEU A 148 4.47 -40.30 -26.58
CA LEU A 148 4.39 -41.53 -27.38
C LEU A 148 5.77 -42.07 -27.78
N THR A 149 6.71 -41.20 -28.16
CA THR A 149 8.08 -41.61 -28.49
C THR A 149 8.83 -42.13 -27.27
N TYR A 150 8.67 -41.48 -26.12
CA TYR A 150 9.22 -41.97 -24.85
C TYR A 150 8.63 -43.33 -24.45
N LEU A 151 7.33 -43.54 -24.65
CA LEU A 151 6.67 -44.82 -24.40
C LEU A 151 7.19 -45.93 -25.31
N MET A 152 7.41 -45.64 -26.59
CA MET A 152 7.97 -46.59 -27.56
C MET A 152 9.44 -46.94 -27.32
N PHE A 153 10.23 -46.01 -26.76
CA PHE A 153 11.64 -46.28 -26.43
C PHE A 153 11.82 -47.01 -25.09
N LYS A 154 10.81 -46.96 -24.21
CA LYS A 154 10.82 -47.60 -22.90
C LYS A 154 10.32 -49.06 -22.92
N ILE A 155 9.72 -49.51 -24.03
CA ILE A 155 9.32 -50.91 -24.26
C ILE A 155 10.44 -51.68 -24.94
#